data_AF-A0A3L8B8X5-F1
#
_entry.id   AF-A0A3L8B8X5-F1
#
_cell.length_a   1.000
_cell.length_b   1.000
_cell.length_c   1.000
_cell.angle_alpha   90.00
_cell.angle_beta   90.00
_cell.angle_gamma   90.00
#
_symmetry.space_group_name_H-M   'P 1'
#
loop_
_entity.id
_entity.type
_entity.pdbx_description
1 polymer ?
#
loop_
_entity_poly.entity_id
_entity_poly.type
_entity_poly.pdbx_seq_one_letter_code
_entity_poly.pdbx_strand_id
1 'polypeptide(L)'
;MAKAKKAAAKKRPARKAAPKKAAAPAHPILEKAEAALTKVQAELAEATKKADAAKKDATTKANAAKKAGTKAAQRSAESAKKAAAKAADQVKAKREALRHAKVGHAVAKVEASVIEAEQKAVATVKEFADSLGKKAEADLKKAVAAFEARWKKSRASADSKKVKTKEKREVAKAKAAAKKAAVKKKVIAKKATAKPKKRVAKKRVVKAAAAAAPAPAKKAVKKAPAKKKAPAKKRAPAKKAAAKKAPAKKKTVSRGRPKKA
;
A
#
# COMPACT_ATOMS: atom_id res chain seq x y z
N MET A 1 -23.08 -53.46 27.66
CA MET A 1 -23.19 -52.15 28.34
C MET A 1 -21.86 -51.39 28.20
N ALA A 2 -21.71 -50.60 27.15
CA ALA A 2 -20.47 -49.89 26.86
C ALA A 2 -20.31 -48.65 27.76
N LYS A 3 -19.21 -48.59 28.51
CA LYS A 3 -18.84 -47.46 29.38
C LYS A 3 -18.63 -46.18 28.56
N ALA A 4 -19.32 -45.11 28.97
CA ALA A 4 -19.22 -43.78 28.39
C ALA A 4 -17.78 -43.23 28.47
N LYS A 5 -17.21 -42.92 27.30
CA LYS A 5 -15.91 -42.27 27.14
C LYS A 5 -16.07 -40.77 27.45
N LYS A 6 -15.59 -40.38 28.64
CA LYS A 6 -15.52 -38.98 29.12
C LYS A 6 -14.76 -38.12 28.08
N ALA A 7 -15.46 -37.16 27.48
CA ALA A 7 -14.92 -36.24 26.50
C ALA A 7 -13.80 -35.39 27.12
N ALA A 8 -12.60 -35.46 26.52
CA ALA A 8 -11.46 -34.67 26.91
C ALA A 8 -11.72 -33.18 26.61
N ALA A 9 -11.71 -32.36 27.66
CA ALA A 9 -11.84 -30.91 27.55
C ALA A 9 -10.69 -30.34 26.70
N LYS A 10 -11.06 -29.66 25.61
CA LYS A 10 -10.16 -29.01 24.66
C LYS A 10 -9.42 -27.86 25.38
N LYS A 11 -8.15 -28.06 25.72
CA LYS A 11 -7.29 -27.02 26.31
C LYS A 11 -7.20 -25.83 25.35
N ARG A 12 -7.59 -24.64 25.83
CA ARG A 12 -7.41 -23.37 25.11
C ARG A 12 -5.90 -23.10 24.97
N PRO A 13 -5.41 -22.62 23.81
CA PRO A 13 -4.01 -22.29 23.65
C PRO A 13 -3.63 -21.18 24.62
N ALA A 14 -2.53 -21.39 25.35
CA ALA A 14 -1.98 -20.43 26.29
C ALA A 14 -1.73 -19.09 25.56
N ARG A 15 -2.30 -18.02 26.10
CA ARG A 15 -2.04 -16.65 25.66
C ARG A 15 -0.53 -16.42 25.82
N LYS A 16 0.17 -16.20 24.70
CA LYS A 16 1.61 -15.86 24.71
C LYS A 16 1.84 -14.72 25.71
N ALA A 17 2.82 -14.92 26.59
CA ALA A 17 3.24 -13.91 27.55
C ALA A 17 3.57 -12.60 26.81
N ALA A 18 3.16 -11.48 27.40
CA ALA A 18 3.49 -10.17 26.87
C ALA A 18 5.01 -10.04 26.72
N PRO A 19 5.52 -9.47 25.62
CA PRO A 19 6.95 -9.29 25.43
C PRO A 19 7.50 -8.49 26.62
N LYS A 20 8.57 -9.02 27.24
CA LYS A 20 9.34 -8.27 28.24
C LYS A 20 9.65 -6.91 27.65
N LYS A 21 9.25 -5.87 28.37
CA LYS A 21 9.47 -4.47 28.02
C LYS A 21 10.97 -4.31 27.78
N ALA A 22 11.37 -4.19 26.51
CA ALA A 22 12.74 -3.88 26.16
C ALA A 22 13.08 -2.57 26.89
N ALA A 23 14.26 -2.52 27.51
CA ALA A 23 14.76 -1.29 28.09
C ALA A 23 14.70 -0.21 27.00
N ALA A 24 13.98 0.88 27.31
CA ALA A 24 13.90 2.02 26.41
C ALA A 24 15.33 2.46 26.06
N PRO A 25 15.67 2.70 24.79
CA PRO A 25 16.94 3.33 24.46
C PRO A 25 17.06 4.62 25.26
N ALA A 26 18.23 4.85 25.86
CA ALA A 26 18.50 6.08 26.57
C ALA A 26 18.32 7.24 25.58
N HIS A 27 17.25 8.01 25.75
CA HIS A 27 17.03 9.19 24.94
C HIS A 27 17.84 10.35 25.53
N PRO A 28 18.60 11.11 24.73
CA PRO A 28 19.44 12.20 25.24
C PRO A 28 18.62 13.29 25.96
N ILE A 29 17.33 13.40 25.67
CA ILE A 29 16.38 14.26 26.39
C ILE A 29 16.12 13.76 27.82
N LEU A 30 16.01 12.44 28.01
CA LEU A 30 15.84 11.83 29.34
C LEU A 30 17.08 12.02 30.20
N GLU A 31 18.27 11.76 29.65
CA GLU A 31 19.54 11.91 30.39
C GLU A 31 19.75 13.35 30.86
N LYS A 32 19.50 14.33 30.00
CA LYS A 32 19.59 15.76 30.37
C LYS A 32 18.60 16.12 31.47
N ALA A 33 17.37 15.60 31.42
CA ALA A 33 16.36 15.88 32.43
C ALA A 33 16.66 15.18 33.77
N GLU A 34 17.20 13.96 33.74
CA GLU A 34 17.68 13.24 34.92
C GLU A 34 18.83 14.00 35.59
N ALA A 35 19.81 14.47 34.82
CA ALA A 35 20.92 15.27 35.31
C ALA A 35 20.47 16.61 35.95
N ALA A 36 19.47 17.28 35.36
CA ALA A 36 18.91 18.49 35.94
C ALA A 36 18.19 18.21 37.27
N LEU A 37 17.46 17.08 37.35
CA LEU A 37 16.75 16.67 38.55
C LEU A 37 17.72 16.32 39.70
N THR A 38 18.79 15.58 39.41
CA THR A 38 19.82 15.23 40.42
C THR A 38 20.55 16.48 40.92
N LYS A 39 20.88 17.42 40.02
CA LYS A 39 21.49 18.69 40.39
C LYS A 39 20.62 19.51 41.35
N VAL A 40 19.34 19.67 41.03
CA VAL A 40 18.42 20.45 41.89
C VAL A 40 18.17 19.75 43.24
N GLN A 41 18.17 18.41 43.28
CA GLN A 41 18.12 17.67 44.55
C GLN A 41 19.35 17.94 45.43
N ALA A 42 20.54 17.93 44.85
CA ALA A 42 21.77 18.25 45.58
C ALA A 42 21.76 19.69 46.13
N GLU A 43 21.37 20.66 45.30
CA GLU A 43 21.24 22.07 45.71
C GLU A 43 20.20 22.28 46.82
N LEU A 44 19.09 21.55 46.79
CA LEU A 44 18.08 21.58 47.86
C LEU A 44 18.64 21.00 49.17
N ALA A 45 19.40 19.91 49.11
CA ALA A 45 20.03 19.31 50.28
C ALA A 45 21.03 20.28 50.93
N GLU A 46 21.85 20.96 50.14
CA GLU A 46 22.77 21.98 50.64
C GLU A 46 22.06 23.20 51.23
N ALA A 47 21.03 23.72 50.54
CA ALA A 47 20.24 24.85 51.03
C ALA A 47 19.54 24.51 52.36
N THR A 48 19.06 23.26 52.50
CA THR A 48 18.44 22.78 53.74
C THR A 48 19.44 22.73 54.89
N LYS A 49 20.65 22.17 54.66
CA LYS A 49 21.72 22.18 55.67
C LYS A 49 22.10 23.59 56.12
N LYS A 50 22.22 24.54 55.18
CA LYS A 50 22.49 25.96 55.49
C LYS A 50 21.36 26.61 56.29
N ALA A 51 20.11 26.33 55.95
CA ALA A 51 18.94 26.84 56.68
C ALA A 51 18.87 26.29 58.11
N ASP A 52 19.19 25.02 58.33
CA ASP A 52 19.19 24.42 59.66
C ASP A 52 20.31 24.99 60.54
N ALA A 53 21.50 25.21 59.98
CA ALA A 53 22.58 25.89 60.67
C ALA A 53 22.21 27.34 61.04
N ALA A 54 21.62 28.09 60.11
CA ALA A 54 21.19 29.48 60.35
C ALA A 54 20.08 29.57 61.42
N LYS A 55 19.14 28.61 61.46
CA LYS A 55 18.13 28.53 62.52
C LYS A 55 18.76 28.27 63.89
N LYS A 56 19.76 27.39 63.97
CA LYS A 56 20.49 27.13 65.21
C LYS A 56 21.23 28.39 65.68
N ASP A 57 21.97 29.07 64.80
CA ASP A 57 22.66 30.32 65.14
C ASP A 57 21.69 31.42 65.60
N ALA A 58 20.55 31.58 64.91
CA ALA A 58 19.52 32.53 65.30
C ALA A 58 18.94 32.23 66.69
N THR A 59 18.76 30.96 67.03
CA THR A 59 18.27 30.53 68.35
C THR A 59 19.31 30.79 69.43
N THR A 60 20.57 30.44 69.18
CA THR A 60 21.68 30.69 70.11
C THR A 60 21.87 32.18 70.38
N LYS A 61 21.88 33.03 69.35
CA LYS A 61 22.02 34.47 69.51
C LYS A 61 20.79 35.13 70.14
N ALA A 62 19.59 34.62 69.89
CA ALA A 62 18.39 35.07 70.60
C ALA A 62 18.48 34.78 72.11
N ASN A 63 18.96 33.59 72.50
CA ASN A 63 19.15 33.25 73.90
C ASN A 63 20.28 34.07 74.55
N ALA A 64 21.39 34.28 73.84
CA ALA A 64 22.47 35.13 74.31
C ALA A 64 22.02 36.60 74.52
N ALA A 65 21.20 37.13 73.60
CA ALA A 65 20.65 38.48 73.73
C ALA A 65 19.74 38.64 74.96
N LYS A 66 18.91 37.62 75.26
CA LYS A 66 18.08 37.61 76.47
C LYS A 66 18.90 37.62 77.76
N LYS A 67 20.04 36.91 77.78
CA LYS A 67 20.93 36.86 78.95
C LYS A 67 21.77 38.13 79.12
N ALA A 68 22.31 38.67 78.02
CA ALA A 68 23.23 39.79 78.08
C ALA A 68 22.53 41.16 78.22
N GLY A 69 21.29 41.31 77.73
CA GLY A 69 20.52 42.56 77.83
C GLY A 69 21.09 43.76 77.06
N THR A 70 22.20 43.62 76.32
CA THR A 70 22.85 44.72 75.61
C THR A 70 22.26 44.98 74.22
N LYS A 71 22.27 46.24 73.77
CA LYS A 71 21.85 46.63 72.40
C LYS A 71 22.66 45.91 71.31
N ALA A 72 23.95 45.63 71.54
CA ALA A 72 24.79 44.91 70.60
C ALA A 72 24.35 43.45 70.42
N ALA A 73 23.99 42.76 71.51
CA ALA A 73 23.49 41.39 71.46
C ALA A 73 22.11 41.32 70.78
N GLN A 74 21.23 42.29 71.02
CA GLN A 74 19.95 42.42 70.31
C GLN A 74 20.14 42.56 68.80
N ARG A 75 21.03 43.46 68.34
CA ARG A 75 21.34 43.63 66.90
C ARG A 75 21.88 42.34 66.26
N SER A 76 22.74 41.61 66.97
CA SER A 76 23.26 40.32 66.49
C SER A 76 22.17 39.27 66.35
N ALA A 77 21.22 39.21 67.30
CA ALA A 77 20.07 38.32 67.21
C ALA A 77 19.13 38.68 66.04
N GLU A 78 18.88 39.96 65.79
CA GLU A 78 18.11 40.41 64.63
C GLU A 78 18.78 40.06 63.30
N SER A 79 20.10 40.26 63.19
CA SER A 79 20.87 39.88 62.01
C SER A 79 20.78 38.37 61.74
N ALA A 80 20.94 37.55 62.77
CA ALA A 80 20.82 36.10 62.64
C ALA A 80 19.40 35.64 62.27
N LYS A 81 18.35 36.29 62.81
CA LYS A 81 16.96 36.06 62.37
C LYS A 81 16.76 36.38 60.89
N LYS A 82 17.28 37.51 60.42
CA LYS A 82 17.23 37.89 59.00
C LYS A 82 17.98 36.89 58.11
N ALA A 83 19.15 36.40 58.56
CA ALA A 83 19.90 35.36 57.85
C ALA A 83 19.12 34.03 57.78
N ALA A 84 18.49 33.61 58.88
CA ALA A 84 17.64 32.41 58.91
C ALA A 84 16.42 32.53 58.00
N ALA A 85 15.78 33.71 57.94
CA ALA A 85 14.67 33.98 57.02
C ALA A 85 15.12 33.86 55.55
N LYS A 86 16.24 34.51 55.17
CA LYS A 86 16.81 34.40 53.82
C LYS A 86 17.14 32.96 53.43
N ALA A 87 17.73 32.19 54.34
CA ALA A 87 18.04 30.78 54.09
C ALA A 87 16.77 29.94 53.93
N ALA A 88 15.71 30.22 54.69
CA ALA A 88 14.41 29.55 54.54
C ALA A 88 13.76 29.87 53.18
N ASP A 89 13.87 31.09 52.69
CA ASP A 89 13.35 31.47 51.36
C ASP A 89 14.14 30.81 50.23
N GLN A 90 15.46 30.64 50.37
CA GLN A 90 16.25 29.84 49.43
C GLN A 90 15.78 28.37 49.38
N VAL A 91 15.46 27.76 50.52
CA VAL A 91 14.91 26.40 50.55
C VAL A 91 13.56 26.33 49.83
N LYS A 92 12.68 27.33 49.99
CA LYS A 92 11.40 27.38 49.26
C LYS A 92 11.62 27.45 47.75
N ALA A 93 12.49 28.37 47.30
CA ALA A 93 12.82 28.51 45.88
C ALA A 93 13.42 27.22 45.29
N LYS A 94 14.31 26.54 46.01
CA LYS A 94 14.87 25.24 45.56
C LYS A 94 13.84 24.11 45.56
N ARG A 95 12.85 24.12 46.46
CA ARG A 95 11.73 23.17 46.42
C ARG A 95 10.83 23.39 45.20
N GLU A 96 10.59 24.65 44.82
CA GLU A 96 9.87 24.98 43.59
C GLU A 96 10.65 24.55 42.36
N ALA A 97 11.96 24.86 42.30
CA ALA A 97 12.84 24.36 41.24
C ALA A 97 12.81 22.82 41.14
N LEU A 98 12.76 22.10 42.27
CA LEU A 98 12.66 20.64 42.27
C LEU A 98 11.32 20.17 41.68
N ARG A 99 10.22 20.86 41.96
CA ARG A 99 8.91 20.55 41.35
C ARG A 99 8.96 20.75 39.84
N HIS A 100 9.53 21.87 39.37
CA HIS A 100 9.72 22.12 37.94
C HIS A 100 10.62 21.07 37.27
N ALA A 101 11.73 20.69 37.90
CA ALA A 101 12.62 19.65 37.38
C ALA A 101 11.93 18.28 37.29
N LYS A 102 11.10 17.92 38.28
CA LYS A 102 10.29 16.69 38.25
C LYS A 102 9.26 16.70 37.12
N VAL A 103 8.59 17.82 36.90
CA VAL A 103 7.66 18.00 35.77
C VAL A 103 8.41 17.91 34.45
N GLY A 104 9.55 18.61 34.32
CA GLY A 104 10.40 18.55 33.12
C GLY A 104 10.88 17.14 32.81
N HIS A 105 11.28 16.36 33.82
CA HIS A 105 11.63 14.95 33.68
C HIS A 105 10.45 14.09 33.22
N ALA A 106 9.23 14.33 33.72
CA ALA A 106 8.04 13.64 33.26
C ALA A 106 7.71 13.98 31.79
N VAL A 107 7.84 15.25 31.39
CA VAL A 107 7.66 15.69 30.00
C VAL A 107 8.69 15.04 29.09
N ALA A 108 9.97 15.07 29.46
CA ALA A 108 11.07 14.42 28.73
C ALA A 108 10.81 12.93 28.51
N LYS A 109 10.21 12.25 29.49
CA LYS A 109 9.83 10.84 29.38
C LYS A 109 8.71 10.59 28.40
N VAL A 110 7.72 11.47 28.35
CA VAL A 110 6.65 11.41 27.36
C VAL A 110 7.22 11.68 25.97
N GLU A 111 8.03 12.72 25.79
CA GLU A 111 8.66 13.04 24.51
C GLU A 111 9.54 11.90 23.99
N ALA A 112 10.37 11.29 24.85
CA ALA A 112 11.15 10.11 24.50
C ALA A 112 10.25 8.97 23.98
N SER A 113 9.13 8.70 24.66
CA SER A 113 8.19 7.66 24.23
C SER A 113 7.49 7.97 22.90
N VAL A 114 7.24 9.26 22.60
CA VAL A 114 6.69 9.71 21.33
C VAL A 114 7.70 9.50 20.21
N ILE A 115 8.96 9.87 20.42
CA ILE A 115 10.05 9.67 19.45
C ILE A 115 10.22 8.17 19.13
N GLU A 116 10.19 7.29 20.14
CA GLU A 116 10.22 5.85 19.88
C GLU A 116 9.03 5.37 19.04
N ALA A 117 7.83 5.90 19.32
CA ALA A 117 6.62 5.54 18.59
C ALA A 117 6.69 6.00 17.13
N GLU A 118 7.19 7.22 16.88
CA GLU A 118 7.44 7.76 15.54
C GLU A 118 8.47 6.92 14.78
N GLN A 119 9.59 6.55 15.42
CA GLN A 119 10.60 5.69 14.80
C GLN A 119 10.03 4.30 14.45
N LYS A 120 9.22 3.70 15.34
CA LYS A 120 8.51 2.44 15.05
C LYS A 120 7.53 2.61 13.90
N ALA A 121 6.77 3.71 13.85
CA ALA A 121 5.85 3.98 12.75
C ALA A 121 6.62 4.10 11.42
N VAL A 122 7.71 4.85 11.37
CA VAL A 122 8.58 4.98 10.19
C VAL A 122 9.14 3.62 9.76
N ALA A 123 9.60 2.80 10.71
CA ALA A 123 10.08 1.45 10.41
C ALA A 123 8.97 0.58 9.80
N THR A 124 7.77 0.57 10.38
CA THR A 124 6.64 -0.21 9.84
C THR A 124 6.22 0.24 8.45
N VAL A 125 6.26 1.54 8.16
CA VAL A 125 5.96 2.07 6.82
C VAL A 125 7.00 1.62 5.81
N LYS A 126 8.29 1.65 6.18
CA LYS A 126 9.38 1.15 5.31
C LYS A 126 9.24 -0.35 5.03
N GLU A 127 9.03 -1.16 6.07
CA GLU A 127 8.79 -2.60 5.92
C GLU A 127 7.58 -2.90 5.03
N PHE A 128 6.51 -2.11 5.17
CA PHE A 128 5.33 -2.25 4.33
C PHE A 128 5.62 -1.87 2.87
N ALA A 129 6.34 -0.78 2.63
CA ALA A 129 6.76 -0.36 1.29
C ALA A 129 7.63 -1.43 0.61
N ASP A 130 8.60 -2.00 1.31
CA ASP A 130 9.42 -3.10 0.81
C ASP A 130 8.59 -4.35 0.49
N SER A 131 7.57 -4.63 1.32
CA SER A 131 6.64 -5.73 1.07
C SER A 131 5.80 -5.52 -0.19
N LEU A 132 5.42 -4.27 -0.48
CA LEU A 132 4.70 -3.92 -1.70
C LEU A 132 5.61 -4.02 -2.92
N GLY A 133 6.86 -3.58 -2.83
CA GLY A 133 7.85 -3.74 -3.90
C GLY A 133 8.04 -5.21 -4.29
N LYS A 134 8.24 -6.09 -3.30
CA LYS A 134 8.35 -7.55 -3.53
C LYS A 134 7.09 -8.15 -4.16
N LYS A 135 5.90 -7.73 -3.72
CA LYS A 135 4.63 -8.17 -4.31
C LYS A 135 4.46 -7.67 -5.75
N ALA A 136 4.83 -6.43 -6.04
CA ALA A 136 4.75 -5.85 -7.37
C ALA A 136 5.65 -6.62 -8.36
N GLU A 137 6.88 -6.97 -7.97
CA GLU A 137 7.76 -7.79 -8.80
C GLU A 137 7.19 -9.20 -9.05
N ALA A 138 6.62 -9.83 -8.03
CA ALA A 138 6.01 -11.15 -8.16
C ALA A 138 4.79 -11.11 -9.09
N ASP A 139 3.95 -10.08 -8.98
CA ASP A 139 2.78 -9.91 -9.84
C ASP A 139 3.16 -9.60 -11.29
N LEU A 140 4.17 -8.75 -11.51
CA LEU A 140 4.73 -8.49 -12.84
C LEU A 140 5.23 -9.77 -13.50
N LYS A 141 6.05 -10.56 -12.80
CA LYS A 141 6.56 -11.85 -13.31
C LYS A 141 5.40 -12.78 -13.71
N LYS A 142 4.36 -12.87 -12.88
CA LYS A 142 3.17 -13.67 -13.17
C LYS A 142 2.38 -13.13 -14.37
N ALA A 143 2.22 -11.81 -14.47
CA ALA A 143 1.51 -11.16 -15.56
C ALA A 143 2.23 -11.36 -16.90
N VAL A 144 3.56 -11.23 -16.93
CA VAL A 144 4.37 -11.49 -18.13
C VAL A 144 4.27 -12.95 -18.55
N ALA A 145 4.42 -13.91 -17.63
CA ALA A 145 4.29 -15.33 -17.94
C ALA A 145 2.90 -15.68 -18.50
N ALA A 146 1.83 -15.15 -17.90
CA ALA A 146 0.47 -15.35 -18.38
C ALA A 146 0.24 -14.71 -19.76
N PHE A 147 0.79 -13.51 -19.98
CA PHE A 147 0.73 -12.82 -21.26
C PHE A 147 1.47 -13.61 -22.35
N GLU A 148 2.69 -14.04 -22.09
CA GLU A 148 3.50 -14.81 -23.04
C GLU A 148 2.82 -16.12 -23.42
N ALA A 149 2.30 -16.87 -22.44
CA ALA A 149 1.59 -18.12 -22.71
C ALA A 149 0.38 -17.88 -23.62
N ARG A 150 -0.40 -16.82 -23.35
CA ARG A 150 -1.58 -16.48 -24.16
C ARG A 150 -1.20 -15.98 -25.55
N TRP A 151 -0.13 -15.18 -25.65
CA TRP A 151 0.38 -14.66 -26.90
C TRP A 151 0.94 -15.77 -27.80
N LYS A 152 1.77 -16.67 -27.25
CA LYS A 152 2.31 -17.85 -27.95
C LYS A 152 1.18 -18.75 -28.46
N LYS A 153 0.17 -19.04 -27.64
CA LYS A 153 -1.02 -19.81 -28.05
C LYS A 153 -1.78 -19.15 -29.20
N SER A 154 -1.99 -17.83 -29.13
CA SER A 154 -2.65 -17.06 -30.19
C SER A 154 -1.86 -17.09 -31.50
N ARG A 155 -0.53 -16.92 -31.42
CA ARG A 155 0.37 -17.01 -32.58
C ARG A 155 0.38 -18.40 -33.20
N ALA A 156 0.53 -19.45 -32.40
CA ALA A 156 0.48 -20.82 -32.90
C ALA A 156 -0.84 -21.13 -33.62
N SER A 157 -1.98 -20.66 -33.10
CA SER A 157 -3.27 -20.80 -33.79
C SER A 157 -3.28 -20.05 -35.13
N ALA A 158 -2.82 -18.80 -35.16
CA ALA A 158 -2.76 -18.00 -36.38
C ALA A 158 -1.82 -18.61 -37.43
N ASP A 159 -0.66 -19.10 -37.01
CA ASP A 159 0.33 -19.68 -37.90
C ASP A 159 -0.11 -21.05 -38.40
N SER A 160 -0.79 -21.87 -37.58
CA SER A 160 -1.40 -23.12 -38.05
C SER A 160 -2.41 -22.90 -39.18
N LYS A 161 -3.20 -21.81 -39.12
CA LYS A 161 -4.15 -21.44 -40.18
C LYS A 161 -3.42 -21.06 -41.46
N LYS A 162 -2.30 -20.34 -41.36
CA LYS A 162 -1.47 -19.98 -42.52
C LYS A 162 -0.83 -21.23 -43.15
N VAL A 163 -0.28 -22.13 -42.34
CA VAL A 163 0.30 -23.39 -42.81
C VAL A 163 -0.75 -24.23 -43.53
N LYS A 164 -1.92 -24.45 -42.92
CA LYS A 164 -3.04 -25.17 -43.57
C LYS A 164 -3.48 -24.53 -44.89
N THR A 165 -3.46 -23.20 -44.97
CA THR A 165 -3.79 -22.48 -46.20
C THR A 165 -2.73 -22.70 -47.29
N LYS A 166 -1.45 -22.72 -46.92
CA LYS A 166 -0.34 -23.02 -47.84
C LYS A 166 -0.38 -24.48 -48.30
N GLU A 167 -0.59 -25.42 -47.40
CA GLU A 167 -0.72 -26.84 -47.70
C GLU A 167 -1.85 -27.09 -48.72
N LYS A 168 -3.04 -26.53 -48.50
CA LYS A 168 -4.16 -26.63 -49.46
C LYS A 168 -3.79 -26.10 -50.85
N ARG A 169 -3.03 -24.99 -50.91
CA ARG A 169 -2.56 -24.42 -52.19
C ARG A 169 -1.56 -25.33 -52.90
N GLU A 170 -0.62 -25.92 -52.17
CA GLU A 170 0.36 -26.84 -52.76
C GLU A 170 -0.27 -28.17 -53.18
N VAL A 171 -1.21 -28.72 -52.41
CA VAL A 171 -1.99 -29.91 -52.81
C VAL A 171 -2.80 -29.63 -54.09
N ALA A 172 -3.40 -28.45 -54.22
CA ALA A 172 -4.10 -28.07 -55.45
C ALA A 172 -3.17 -28.00 -56.67
N LYS A 173 -1.96 -27.45 -56.51
CA LYS A 173 -0.93 -27.44 -57.56
C LYS A 173 -0.47 -28.86 -57.93
N ALA A 174 -0.22 -29.72 -56.94
CA ALA A 174 0.16 -31.11 -57.16
C ALA A 174 -0.93 -31.88 -57.91
N LYS A 175 -2.20 -31.72 -57.54
CA LYS A 175 -3.35 -32.31 -58.27
C LYS A 175 -3.44 -31.80 -59.71
N ALA A 176 -3.19 -30.51 -59.94
CA ALA A 176 -3.15 -29.95 -61.29
C ALA A 176 -2.00 -30.53 -62.13
N ALA A 177 -0.81 -30.68 -61.54
CA ALA A 177 0.33 -31.33 -62.19
C ALA A 177 0.05 -32.81 -62.51
N ALA A 178 -0.56 -33.56 -61.58
CA ALA A 178 -0.94 -34.95 -61.77
C ALA A 178 -1.93 -35.13 -62.92
N LYS A 179 -2.95 -34.25 -63.02
CA LYS A 179 -3.90 -34.25 -64.15
C LYS A 179 -3.17 -34.01 -65.48
N LYS A 180 -2.25 -33.04 -65.53
CA LYS A 180 -1.43 -32.78 -66.73
C LYS A 180 -0.56 -33.98 -67.09
N ALA A 181 0.05 -34.64 -66.11
CA ALA A 181 0.86 -35.84 -66.33
C ALA A 181 0.01 -37.03 -66.83
N ALA A 182 -1.20 -37.23 -66.30
CA ALA A 182 -2.12 -38.27 -66.75
C ALA A 182 -2.54 -38.08 -68.21
N VAL A 183 -2.81 -36.84 -68.63
CA VAL A 183 -3.08 -36.52 -70.04
C VAL A 183 -1.87 -36.86 -70.91
N LYS A 184 -0.65 -36.47 -70.51
CA LYS A 184 0.58 -36.81 -71.25
C LYS A 184 0.77 -38.33 -71.35
N LYS A 185 0.57 -39.08 -70.26
CA LYS A 185 0.63 -40.56 -70.27
C LYS A 185 -0.37 -41.17 -71.25
N LYS A 186 -1.62 -40.68 -71.28
CA LYS A 186 -2.64 -41.13 -72.25
C LYS A 186 -2.25 -40.82 -73.70
N VAL A 187 -1.66 -39.65 -73.97
CA VAL A 187 -1.17 -39.30 -75.31
C VAL A 187 -0.02 -40.21 -75.73
N ILE A 188 0.93 -40.50 -74.84
CA ILE A 188 2.04 -41.42 -75.12
C ILE A 188 1.52 -42.85 -75.36
N ALA A 189 0.59 -43.35 -74.55
CA ALA A 189 -0.02 -44.67 -74.73
C ALA A 189 -0.79 -44.80 -76.07
N LYS A 190 -1.51 -43.75 -76.48
CA LYS A 190 -2.18 -43.69 -77.79
C LYS A 190 -1.18 -43.63 -78.95
N LYS A 191 -0.01 -42.99 -78.77
CA LYS A 191 1.07 -43.01 -79.76
C LYS A 191 1.77 -44.37 -79.83
N ALA A 192 1.88 -45.09 -78.72
CA ALA A 192 2.51 -46.41 -78.67
C ALA A 192 1.63 -47.54 -79.25
N THR A 193 0.31 -47.38 -79.26
CA THR A 193 -0.65 -48.35 -79.81
C THR A 193 -1.03 -48.09 -81.27
N ALA A 194 -0.54 -47.00 -81.86
CA ALA A 194 -0.69 -46.75 -83.28
C ALA A 194 0.33 -47.58 -84.08
N LYS A 195 -0.11 -48.68 -84.71
CA LYS A 195 0.63 -49.32 -85.79
C LYS A 195 1.03 -48.25 -86.84
N PRO A 196 2.24 -48.29 -87.43
CA PRO A 196 2.71 -47.24 -88.32
C PRO A 196 1.86 -47.22 -89.59
N LYS A 197 0.86 -46.33 -89.62
CA LYS A 197 0.10 -46.05 -90.85
C LYS A 197 0.82 -44.97 -91.64
N LYS A 198 1.24 -45.42 -92.82
CA LYS A 198 1.78 -44.69 -93.98
C LYS A 198 1.27 -43.24 -94.05
N ARG A 199 2.22 -42.30 -94.10
CA ARG A 199 1.97 -40.88 -94.35
C ARG A 199 1.20 -40.72 -95.67
N VAL A 200 0.04 -40.09 -95.63
CA VAL A 200 -0.56 -39.48 -96.83
C VAL A 200 -0.74 -38.00 -96.54
N ALA A 201 -0.05 -37.21 -97.35
CA ALA A 201 -0.05 -35.76 -97.33
C ALA A 201 -1.15 -35.21 -98.24
N LYS A 202 -1.55 -33.96 -97.93
CA LYS A 202 -2.43 -33.04 -98.67
C LYS A 202 -3.94 -33.36 -98.52
N LYS A 203 -4.82 -32.38 -98.35
CA LYS A 203 -4.86 -31.05 -99.00
C LYS A 203 -5.65 -30.04 -98.15
N ARG A 204 -5.20 -28.78 -98.17
CA ARG A 204 -5.94 -27.59 -97.71
C ARG A 204 -7.18 -27.38 -98.59
N VAL A 205 -8.31 -27.00 -97.99
CA VAL A 205 -9.33 -26.16 -98.64
C VAL A 205 -9.78 -25.11 -97.63
N VAL A 206 -9.71 -23.85 -98.07
CA VAL A 206 -10.24 -22.65 -97.42
C VAL A 206 -11.62 -22.38 -98.02
N LYS A 207 -12.63 -22.08 -97.21
CA LYS A 207 -13.74 -21.19 -97.60
C LYS A 207 -14.39 -20.59 -96.34
N ALA A 208 -14.56 -19.28 -96.39
CA ALA A 208 -15.06 -18.39 -95.36
C ALA A 208 -16.58 -18.15 -95.49
N ALA A 209 -17.21 -17.71 -94.39
CA ALA A 209 -18.28 -16.69 -94.26
C ALA A 209 -18.93 -16.88 -92.87
N ALA A 210 -18.71 -16.00 -91.89
CA ALA A 210 -19.35 -14.69 -91.69
C ALA A 210 -20.74 -14.79 -91.02
N ALA A 211 -20.86 -14.25 -89.80
CA ALA A 211 -21.89 -13.26 -89.44
C ALA A 211 -21.84 -12.88 -87.95
N ALA A 212 -21.89 -11.55 -87.76
CA ALA A 212 -22.58 -10.81 -86.69
C ALA A 212 -22.02 -10.81 -85.24
N ALA A 213 -21.37 -9.67 -84.95
CA ALA A 213 -21.20 -9.03 -83.63
C ALA A 213 -22.56 -8.46 -83.10
N PRO A 214 -22.67 -7.57 -82.08
CA PRO A 214 -21.68 -7.00 -81.16
C PRO A 214 -22.12 -6.77 -79.67
N ALA A 215 -21.11 -6.64 -78.78
CA ALA A 215 -21.03 -5.63 -77.69
C ALA A 215 -22.08 -5.66 -76.52
N PRO A 216 -22.07 -4.68 -75.58
CA PRO A 216 -21.05 -4.34 -74.57
C PRO A 216 -21.65 -4.16 -73.15
N ALA A 217 -20.82 -4.04 -72.09
CA ALA A 217 -21.14 -3.12 -70.97
C ALA A 217 -19.95 -2.90 -70.01
N LYS A 218 -19.16 -1.85 -70.28
CA LYS A 218 -18.63 -0.98 -69.23
C LYS A 218 -19.46 0.31 -69.24
N LYS A 219 -20.23 0.58 -68.19
CA LYS A 219 -20.76 1.88 -67.74
C LYS A 219 -21.25 1.69 -66.31
N ALA A 220 -21.30 2.64 -65.42
CA ALA A 220 -20.65 3.92 -65.22
C ALA A 220 -21.03 4.31 -63.78
N VAL A 221 -20.18 5.08 -63.14
CA VAL A 221 -20.44 5.72 -61.85
C VAL A 221 -21.61 6.71 -61.96
N LYS A 222 -22.52 6.67 -60.99
CA LYS A 222 -23.31 7.79 -60.42
C LYS A 222 -23.26 7.56 -58.89
N LYS A 223 -22.58 8.34 -58.02
CA LYS A 223 -22.78 9.77 -57.61
C LYS A 223 -24.26 10.13 -57.59
N ALA A 224 -24.92 10.54 -56.50
CA ALA A 224 -24.55 11.13 -55.21
C ALA A 224 -25.85 11.12 -54.30
N PRO A 225 -25.97 11.76 -53.11
CA PRO A 225 -24.99 12.53 -52.34
C PRO A 225 -24.92 12.19 -50.83
N ALA A 226 -23.98 12.90 -50.22
CA ALA A 226 -23.63 12.96 -48.81
C ALA A 226 -24.79 13.20 -47.83
N LYS A 227 -24.61 12.70 -46.60
CA LYS A 227 -24.59 13.60 -45.44
C LYS A 227 -23.54 13.16 -44.42
N LYS A 228 -22.44 13.92 -44.41
CA LYS A 228 -21.67 14.18 -43.19
C LYS A 228 -22.64 14.67 -42.11
N LYS A 229 -22.53 14.16 -40.89
CA LYS A 229 -22.15 15.02 -39.76
C LYS A 229 -21.69 14.18 -38.56
N ALA A 230 -20.65 14.74 -37.97
CA ALA A 230 -19.85 14.28 -36.85
C ALA A 230 -20.62 14.39 -35.49
N PRO A 231 -19.97 14.09 -34.35
CA PRO A 231 -20.57 13.57 -33.12
C PRO A 231 -21.06 14.65 -32.14
N ALA A 232 -21.97 14.28 -31.23
CA ALA A 232 -22.23 15.00 -29.98
C ALA A 232 -22.72 13.96 -28.94
N LYS A 233 -21.93 13.59 -27.93
CA LYS A 233 -21.62 14.31 -26.68
C LYS A 233 -22.82 14.34 -25.71
N LYS A 234 -22.64 13.58 -24.62
CA LYS A 234 -23.20 13.74 -23.26
C LYS A 234 -24.73 13.68 -23.07
N ARG A 235 -25.18 12.72 -22.25
CA ARG A 235 -25.94 12.97 -21.00
C ARG A 235 -26.21 11.67 -20.22
N ALA A 236 -25.68 11.60 -19.01
CA ALA A 236 -26.33 10.96 -17.87
C ALA A 236 -27.01 12.09 -17.04
N PRO A 237 -27.77 11.83 -15.95
CA PRO A 237 -28.63 10.70 -15.58
C PRO A 237 -30.08 11.17 -15.29
N ALA A 238 -31.08 10.30 -15.33
CA ALA A 238 -32.44 10.63 -14.87
C ALA A 238 -32.71 10.02 -13.49
N LYS A 239 -32.94 10.90 -12.50
CA LYS A 239 -33.40 10.59 -11.14
C LYS A 239 -34.64 11.45 -10.88
N LYS A 240 -35.83 10.85 -10.76
CA LYS A 240 -36.91 11.19 -9.81
C LYS A 240 -38.25 10.60 -10.26
N ALA A 241 -38.85 9.77 -9.41
CA ALA A 241 -40.27 9.81 -9.12
C ALA A 241 -40.43 10.01 -7.60
N ALA A 242 -41.16 11.07 -7.21
CA ALA A 242 -41.54 11.46 -5.86
C ALA A 242 -42.78 10.64 -5.43
N ALA A 243 -42.87 10.03 -4.25
CA ALA A 243 -43.13 10.55 -2.89
C ALA A 243 -44.56 11.09 -2.64
N LYS A 244 -45.20 10.49 -1.59
CA LYS A 244 -46.30 10.94 -0.67
C LYS A 244 -47.50 9.94 -0.69
N LYS A 245 -48.07 9.46 0.43
CA LYS A 245 -48.27 10.00 1.80
C LYS A 245 -48.48 8.85 2.86
N ALA A 246 -48.25 9.18 4.14
CA ALA A 246 -48.23 8.39 5.40
C ALA A 246 -49.65 8.23 6.07
N PRO A 247 -49.89 7.89 7.39
CA PRO A 247 -49.00 7.69 8.58
C PRO A 247 -49.45 6.67 9.70
N ALA A 248 -48.74 6.70 10.85
CA ALA A 248 -49.02 6.17 12.23
C ALA A 248 -48.17 4.94 12.65
N LYS A 249 -47.46 4.87 13.80
CA LYS A 249 -47.61 5.45 15.15
C LYS A 249 -46.25 5.77 15.81
N LYS A 250 -46.26 6.79 16.70
CA LYS A 250 -45.22 7.16 17.69
C LYS A 250 -45.23 6.23 18.92
N LYS A 251 -44.07 6.08 19.58
CA LYS A 251 -43.76 6.25 21.05
C LYS A 251 -42.32 5.73 21.29
N THR A 252 -41.26 6.56 21.45
CA THR A 252 -40.77 7.37 22.60
C THR A 252 -40.16 6.59 23.78
N VAL A 253 -39.00 7.09 24.26
CA VAL A 253 -38.36 6.92 25.60
C VAL A 253 -37.50 5.63 25.75
N SER A 254 -36.28 5.54 26.31
CA SER A 254 -35.39 6.42 27.09
C SER A 254 -33.93 5.91 27.01
N ARG A 255 -33.01 6.84 27.26
CA ARG A 255 -31.66 6.72 27.83
C ARG A 255 -31.36 5.44 28.62
N GLY A 256 -30.15 4.89 28.44
CA GLY A 256 -29.52 3.92 29.35
C GLY A 256 -28.09 3.54 28.96
N ARG A 257 -27.14 3.79 29.87
CA ARG A 257 -25.66 3.58 29.81
C ARG A 257 -25.22 2.10 29.62
N PRO A 258 -23.91 1.81 29.39
CA PRO A 258 -23.40 0.56 28.86
C PRO A 258 -23.31 -0.55 29.91
N LYS A 259 -23.41 -1.81 29.46
CA LYS A 259 -23.28 -2.97 30.34
C LYS A 259 -21.81 -3.39 30.46
N LYS A 260 -21.29 -3.25 31.68
CA LYS A 260 -20.06 -3.85 32.17
C LYS A 260 -20.48 -5.00 33.09
N ALA A 261 -20.10 -6.23 32.75
CA ALA A 261 -19.94 -7.40 33.62
C ALA A 261 -19.23 -8.47 32.80
#